data_AF-A0A229VVH5-F1
#
_entry.id   AF-A0A229VVH5-F1
#
_cell.length_a   1.000
_cell.length_b   1.000
_cell.length_c   1.000
_cell.angle_alpha   90.00
_cell.angle_beta   90.00
_cell.angle_gamma   90.00
#
_symmetry.space_group_name_H-M   'P 1'
#
loop_
_entity.id
_entity.type
_entity.pdbx_description
1 polymer ?
#
loop_
_entity_poly.entity_id
_entity_poly.type
_entity_poly.pdbx_seq_one_letter_code
_entity_poly.pdbx_strand_id
1 'polypeptide(L)'
;MAEFRAFLSWVTGKQSMGEAAARLGITRQAFATRIAWCWRVEPTLPSVSRSHRYVMADGTYVPYGWCLLVLTGDDGRPVRWQWCSTETKPAYLQLFHGVKGPGLLVCDG
;
A
#
# COMPACT_ATOMS: atom_id res chain seq x y z
N MET A 1 -13.75 -0.59 -20.32
CA MET A 1 -14.26 0.20 -19.16
C MET A 1 -14.88 -0.64 -18.05
N ALA A 2 -15.68 -1.67 -18.34
CA ALA A 2 -16.26 -2.55 -17.30
C ALA A 2 -15.19 -3.30 -16.48
N GLU A 3 -14.14 -3.82 -17.13
CA GLU A 3 -13.04 -4.53 -16.48
C GLU A 3 -12.25 -3.63 -15.53
N PHE A 4 -11.95 -2.39 -15.92
CA PHE A 4 -11.27 -1.42 -15.06
C PHE A 4 -12.11 -1.05 -13.82
N ARG A 5 -13.43 -0.88 -13.97
CA ARG A 5 -14.31 -0.63 -12.82
C ARG A 5 -14.38 -1.83 -11.88
N ALA A 6 -14.45 -3.04 -12.43
CA ALA A 6 -14.40 -4.27 -11.64
C ALA A 6 -13.06 -4.41 -10.91
N PHE A 7 -11.94 -4.09 -11.58
CA PHE A 7 -10.62 -4.02 -10.97
C PHE A 7 -10.57 -3.03 -9.81
N LEU A 8 -11.01 -1.78 -10.01
CA LEU A 8 -11.02 -0.76 -8.96
C LEU A 8 -11.89 -1.18 -7.77
N SER A 9 -13.12 -1.65 -8.03
CA SER A 9 -14.01 -2.12 -6.96
C SER A 9 -13.45 -3.32 -6.20
N TRP A 10 -12.67 -4.17 -6.86
CA TRP A 10 -12.02 -5.32 -6.24
C TRP A 10 -10.84 -4.89 -5.38
N VAL A 11 -9.91 -4.09 -5.93
CA VAL A 11 -8.64 -3.75 -5.27
C VAL A 11 -8.79 -2.76 -4.11
N THR A 12 -9.83 -1.90 -4.14
CA THR A 12 -10.12 -0.97 -3.03
C THR A 12 -11.27 -1.43 -2.14
N GLY A 13 -11.87 -2.57 -2.45
CA GLY A 13 -13.01 -3.12 -1.73
C GLY A 13 -12.64 -4.29 -0.82
N LYS A 14 -13.68 -4.98 -0.34
CA LYS A 14 -13.56 -6.21 0.46
C LYS A 14 -13.84 -7.48 -0.34
N GLN A 15 -14.09 -7.35 -1.64
CA GLN A 15 -14.46 -8.48 -2.48
C GLN A 15 -13.23 -9.34 -2.78
N SER A 16 -13.42 -10.65 -2.81
CA SER A 16 -12.44 -11.56 -3.38
C SER A 16 -12.38 -11.40 -4.90
N MET A 17 -11.26 -11.84 -5.50
CA MET A 17 -11.10 -11.83 -6.96
C MET A 17 -12.14 -12.74 -7.66
N GLY A 18 -12.58 -13.81 -6.99
CA GLY A 18 -13.64 -14.69 -7.49
C GLY A 18 -15.00 -14.01 -7.55
N GLU A 19 -15.37 -13.26 -6.51
CA GLU A 19 -16.62 -12.48 -6.49
C GLU A 19 -16.60 -11.38 -7.55
N ALA A 20 -15.46 -10.70 -7.74
CA ALA A 20 -15.30 -9.70 -8.79
C ALA A 20 -15.45 -10.32 -10.20
N ALA A 21 -14.87 -11.51 -10.42
CA ALA A 21 -15.00 -12.24 -11.69
C ALA A 21 -16.44 -12.71 -11.95
N ALA A 22 -17.14 -13.19 -10.91
CA ALA A 22 -18.53 -13.64 -11.01
C ALA A 22 -19.48 -12.53 -11.48
N ARG A 23 -19.25 -11.27 -11.08
CA ARG A 23 -20.02 -10.10 -11.56
C ARG A 23 -19.90 -9.86 -13.06
N LEU A 24 -18.82 -10.33 -13.67
CA LEU A 24 -18.57 -10.26 -15.11
C LEU A 24 -18.93 -11.58 -15.83
N GLY A 25 -19.44 -12.59 -15.12
CA GLY A 25 -19.77 -13.90 -15.70
C GLY A 25 -18.55 -14.69 -16.19
N ILE A 26 -17.37 -14.45 -15.61
CA ILE A 26 -16.11 -15.10 -16.02
C ILE A 26 -15.42 -15.79 -14.86
N THR A 27 -14.44 -16.65 -15.17
CA THR A 27 -13.61 -17.31 -14.17
C THR A 27 -12.62 -16.34 -13.53
N ARG A 28 -12.15 -16.67 -12.33
CA ARG A 28 -11.08 -15.92 -11.63
C ARG A 28 -9.83 -15.76 -12.49
N GLN A 29 -9.42 -16.82 -13.19
CA GLN A 29 -8.25 -16.84 -14.06
C GLN A 29 -8.43 -15.90 -15.25
N ALA A 30 -9.60 -15.95 -15.90
CA ALA A 30 -9.91 -15.04 -17.00
C ALA A 30 -9.92 -13.57 -16.54
N PHE A 31 -10.47 -13.30 -15.35
CA PHE A 31 -10.44 -11.97 -14.76
C PHE A 31 -9.01 -11.49 -14.52
N ALA A 32 -8.17 -12.32 -13.86
CA ALA A 32 -6.75 -12.00 -13.60
C ALA A 32 -5.98 -11.64 -14.88
N THR A 33 -6.14 -12.42 -15.95
CA THR A 33 -5.52 -12.14 -17.25
C THR A 33 -6.02 -10.83 -17.85
N ARG A 34 -7.33 -10.54 -17.77
CA ARG A 34 -7.93 -9.33 -18.34
C ARG A 34 -7.55 -8.05 -17.59
N ILE A 35 -7.35 -8.12 -16.29
CA ILE A 35 -6.94 -6.96 -15.48
C ILE A 35 -5.41 -6.80 -15.41
N ALA A 36 -4.62 -7.70 -16.00
CA ALA A 36 -3.16 -7.67 -15.91
C ALA A 36 -2.57 -6.31 -16.32
N TRP A 37 -3.17 -5.65 -17.31
CA TRP A 37 -2.74 -4.33 -17.75
C TRP A 37 -2.99 -3.22 -16.71
N CYS A 38 -3.97 -3.38 -15.80
CA CYS A 38 -4.29 -2.41 -14.76
C CYS A 38 -3.17 -2.29 -13.72
N TRP A 39 -2.35 -3.34 -13.58
CA TRP A 39 -1.18 -3.37 -12.70
C TRP A 39 0.05 -2.68 -13.29
N ARG A 40 0.00 -2.23 -14.55
CA ARG A 40 1.10 -1.47 -15.18
C ARG A 40 1.09 -0.01 -14.73
N VAL A 41 1.11 0.19 -13.43
CA VAL A 41 1.22 1.48 -12.75
C VAL A 41 2.29 1.34 -11.68
N GLU A 42 3.10 2.38 -11.51
CA GLU A 42 4.03 2.48 -10.40
C GLU A 42 3.39 3.35 -9.32
N PRO A 43 3.00 2.79 -8.15
CA PRO A 43 2.43 3.58 -7.07
C PRO A 43 3.47 4.57 -6.56
N THR A 44 3.16 5.86 -6.65
CA THR A 44 4.00 6.92 -6.11
C THR A 44 3.22 7.69 -5.06
N LEU A 45 3.88 8.03 -3.96
CA LEU A 45 3.33 8.98 -3.01
C LEU A 45 3.66 10.40 -3.49
N PRO A 46 2.72 11.34 -3.39
CA PRO A 46 3.03 12.75 -3.61
C PRO A 46 4.04 13.22 -2.55
N SER A 47 4.85 14.21 -2.90
CA SER A 47 5.80 14.77 -1.94
C SER A 47 5.06 15.41 -0.77
N VAL A 48 5.41 15.00 0.44
CA VAL A 48 4.88 15.60 1.67
C VAL A 48 5.80 16.74 2.08
N SER A 49 5.38 17.97 1.79
CA SER A 49 6.18 19.17 2.08
C SER A 49 5.99 19.70 3.50
N ARG A 50 4.95 19.26 4.21
CA ARG A 50 4.61 19.72 5.55
C ARG A 50 5.33 18.93 6.64
N SER A 51 5.51 19.54 7.80
CA SER A 51 5.85 18.80 9.02
C SER A 51 4.58 18.29 9.70
N HIS A 52 4.67 17.12 10.33
CA HIS A 52 3.58 16.51 11.10
C HIS A 52 3.89 16.60 12.60
N ARG A 53 2.86 16.83 13.42
CA ARG A 53 3.02 16.84 14.89
C ARG A 53 3.52 15.50 15.39
N TYR A 54 2.97 14.43 14.85
CA TYR A 54 3.46 13.08 15.01
C TYR A 54 3.38 12.31 13.70
N VAL A 55 4.21 11.28 13.59
CA VAL A 55 4.07 10.23 12.58
C VAL A 55 3.99 8.89 13.28
N MET A 56 3.20 7.97 12.72
CA MET A 56 3.07 6.60 13.17
C MET A 56 3.82 5.71 12.19
N ALA A 57 4.73 4.88 12.69
CA ALA A 57 5.37 3.81 11.92
C ALA A 57 4.67 2.50 12.25
N ASP A 58 4.32 1.74 11.21
CA ASP A 58 3.68 0.43 11.32
C ASP A 58 4.21 -0.50 10.22
N GLY A 59 4.33 -1.79 10.56
CA GLY A 59 4.78 -2.86 9.68
C GLY A 59 3.67 -3.86 9.39
N THR A 60 3.36 -4.10 8.11
CA THR A 60 2.40 -5.12 7.70
C THR A 60 3.09 -6.23 6.92
N TYR A 61 3.22 -7.41 7.52
CA TYR A 61 3.67 -8.61 6.82
C TYR A 61 2.60 -9.09 5.83
N VAL A 62 3.04 -9.38 4.61
CA VAL A 62 2.22 -9.92 3.53
C VAL A 62 2.83 -11.23 3.01
N PRO A 63 2.09 -12.04 2.23
CA PRO A 63 2.60 -13.31 1.72
C PRO A 63 3.92 -13.18 0.95
N TYR A 64 4.59 -14.33 0.78
CA TYR A 64 5.87 -14.46 0.06
C TYR A 64 7.06 -13.76 0.72
N GLY A 65 7.01 -13.56 2.04
CA GLY A 65 8.15 -13.06 2.82
C GLY A 65 8.39 -11.56 2.64
N TRP A 66 7.34 -10.80 2.32
CA TRP A 66 7.39 -9.36 2.21
C TRP A 66 6.77 -8.69 3.44
N CYS A 67 7.28 -7.52 3.79
CA CYS A 67 6.71 -6.61 4.77
C CYS A 67 6.65 -5.21 4.16
N LEU A 68 5.52 -4.53 4.37
CA LEU A 68 5.36 -3.13 4.03
C LEU A 68 5.48 -2.29 5.29
N LEU A 69 6.50 -1.47 5.37
CA LEU A 69 6.61 -0.42 6.38
C LEU A 69 5.92 0.85 5.87
N VAL A 70 5.10 1.48 6.71
CA VAL A 70 4.38 2.72 6.37
C VAL A 70 4.55 3.75 7.47
N LEU A 71 4.83 4.99 7.07
CA LEU A 71 4.67 6.17 7.90
C LEU A 71 3.31 6.81 7.63
N THR A 72 2.52 7.01 8.67
CA THR A 72 1.24 7.70 8.60
C THR A 72 1.31 9.00 9.40
N GLY A 73 0.90 10.11 8.78
CA GLY A 73 0.87 11.41 9.43
C GLY A 73 -0.30 11.60 10.39
N ASP A 74 -0.26 12.68 11.17
CA ASP A 74 -1.34 13.11 12.07
C ASP A 74 -2.69 13.46 11.39
N ASP A 75 -2.78 13.43 10.06
CA ASP A 75 -4.01 13.49 9.28
C ASP A 75 -4.50 12.13 8.74
N GLY A 76 -3.85 11.05 9.16
CA GLY A 76 -4.17 9.69 8.71
C GLY A 76 -3.72 9.37 7.29
N ARG A 77 -2.92 10.24 6.64
CA ARG A 77 -2.42 9.98 5.28
C ARG A 77 -1.02 9.37 5.29
N PRO A 78 -0.70 8.46 4.35
CA PRO A 78 0.65 7.95 4.20
C PRO A 78 1.64 9.07 3.84
N VAL A 79 2.72 9.16 4.60
CA VAL A 79 3.84 10.08 4.36
C VAL A 79 4.93 9.43 3.54
N ARG A 80 5.23 8.16 3.84
CA ARG A 80 6.23 7.35 3.15
C ARG A 80 5.92 5.87 3.34
N TRP A 81 6.38 5.03 2.41
CA TRP A 81 6.34 3.59 2.57
C TRP A 81 7.65 2.97 2.08
N GLN A 82 7.96 1.76 2.54
CA GLN A 82 9.15 1.01 2.16
C GLN A 82 8.84 -0.49 2.20
N TRP A 83 9.10 -1.21 1.10
CA TRP A 83 9.10 -2.67 1.12
C TRP A 83 10.38 -3.20 1.79
N CYS A 84 10.25 -4.26 2.57
CA CYS A 84 11.37 -5.03 3.11
C CYS A 84 11.00 -6.51 3.22
N SER A 85 11.97 -7.37 3.57
CA SER A 85 11.70 -8.77 3.90
C SER A 85 11.30 -8.96 5.36
N THR A 86 11.93 -8.18 6.24
CA THR A 86 11.66 -8.14 7.68
C THR A 86 11.87 -6.74 8.22
N GLU A 87 11.30 -6.50 9.40
CA GLU A 87 11.45 -5.25 10.13
C GLU A 87 12.84 -5.15 10.74
N THR A 88 13.70 -4.37 10.09
CA THR A 88 15.10 -4.21 10.49
C THR A 88 15.46 -2.73 10.60
N LYS A 89 16.48 -2.42 11.40
CA LYS A 89 16.98 -1.04 11.51
C LYS A 89 17.31 -0.41 10.15
N PRO A 90 18.01 -1.07 9.20
CA PRO A 90 18.22 -0.51 7.87
C PRO A 90 16.93 -0.22 7.10
N ALA A 91 15.92 -1.08 7.19
CA ALA A 91 14.63 -0.85 6.54
C ALA A 91 13.91 0.39 7.11
N TYR A 92 13.93 0.56 8.43
CA TYR A 92 13.39 1.75 9.09
C TYR A 92 14.18 3.03 8.75
N LEU A 93 15.51 2.97 8.71
CA LEU A 93 16.32 4.11 8.24
C LEU A 93 15.97 4.48 6.79
N GLN A 94 15.77 3.47 5.94
CA GLN A 94 15.33 3.68 4.57
C GLN A 94 13.93 4.28 4.51
N LEU A 95 13.00 3.90 5.40
CA LEU A 95 11.66 4.49 5.52
C LEU A 95 11.70 5.97 5.95
N PHE A 96 12.54 6.32 6.93
CA PHE A 96 12.65 7.68 7.45
C PHE A 96 13.44 8.63 6.54
N HIS A 97 14.20 8.10 5.58
CA HIS A 97 15.05 8.91 4.71
C HIS A 97 14.30 10.05 3.98
N GLY A 98 14.71 11.29 4.20
CA GLY A 98 14.11 12.46 3.55
C GLY A 98 12.76 12.90 4.14
N VAL A 99 12.28 12.24 5.20
CA VAL A 99 11.10 12.69 5.95
C VAL A 99 11.51 13.86 6.86
N LYS A 100 10.75 14.95 6.85
CA LYS A 100 10.98 16.07 7.78
C LYS A 100 10.80 15.58 9.21
N GLY A 101 11.70 16.00 10.09
CA GLY A 101 11.67 15.62 11.50
C GLY A 101 10.29 15.89 12.13
N PRO A 102 9.56 14.84 12.56
CA PRO A 102 8.27 15.00 13.22
C PRO A 102 8.49 15.46 14.67
N GLY A 103 7.45 16.01 15.30
CA GLY A 103 7.49 16.31 16.73
C GLY A 103 7.52 15.06 17.62
N LEU A 104 6.93 13.96 17.15
CA LEU A 104 6.85 12.68 17.84
C LEU A 104 6.83 11.52 16.83
N LEU A 105 7.52 10.43 17.15
CA LEU A 105 7.39 9.14 16.48
C LEU A 105 6.57 8.21 17.37
N VAL A 106 5.54 7.58 16.80
CA VAL A 106 4.73 6.53 17.43
C VAL A 106 5.05 5.22 16.73
N CYS A 107 5.44 4.20 17.49
CA CYS A 107 5.75 2.85 17.00
C CYS A 107 5.41 1.83 18.10
N ASP A 108 5.20 0.57 17.71
CA ASP A 108 4.76 -0.51 18.58
C ASP A 108 5.89 -1.41 19.14
N GLY A 109 7.13 -1.34 18.61
CA GLY A 109 8.30 -1.95 19.26
C GLY A 109 9.51 -2.19 18.36
#